data_AF-A0A498STQ5-F1
#
_entry.id   AF-A0A498STQ5-F1
#
_cell.length_a   1.000
_cell.length_b   1.000
_cell.length_c   1.000
_cell.angle_alpha   90.00
_cell.angle_beta   90.00
_cell.angle_gamma   90.00
#
_symmetry.space_group_name_H-M   'P 1'
#
loop_
_entity.id
_entity.type
_entity.pdbx_description
1 polymer ?
#
loop_
_entity_poly.entity_id
_entity_poly.type
_entity_poly.pdbx_seq_one_letter_code
_entity_poly.pdbx_strand_id
1 'polypeptide(L)'
;MSKSSDQIVLERRLKPIYDAIDAGSNKKAMQEADKVLKKHPSTHCAKVLKALALIRADRVSEAWPLIDEVESVKDDFDENTLQALCHCFKEAYTPERISVLYEKICARYPKNEQYLTHLFMSYVRVRNYKQQQKTALALYKEFQRNPYYFWNVMSIVMQAITGDQNLAQSTLYPLAEKMVTKMIKSNLIQAEA
;
A
#
# COMPACT_ATOMS: atom_id res chain seq x y z
N MET A 1 2.79 -23.46 7.03
CA MET A 1 3.97 -23.36 7.92
C MET A 1 3.48 -23.07 9.33
N SER A 2 3.87 -23.86 10.33
CA SER A 2 3.51 -23.61 11.73
C SER A 2 4.14 -22.31 12.20
N LYS A 3 3.35 -21.36 12.74
CA LYS A 3 3.90 -20.15 13.38
C LYS A 3 4.80 -20.56 14.54
N SER A 4 5.95 -19.91 14.67
CA SER A 4 6.85 -20.13 15.81
C SER A 4 6.13 -19.75 17.12
N SER A 5 6.46 -20.40 18.24
CA SER A 5 5.95 -20.05 19.57
C SER A 5 6.14 -18.56 19.88
N ASP A 6 7.25 -17.98 19.42
CA ASP A 6 7.57 -16.57 19.62
C ASP A 6 6.65 -15.64 18.82
N GLN A 7 6.24 -16.05 17.61
CA GLN A 7 5.26 -15.29 16.80
C GLN A 7 3.88 -15.29 17.45
N ILE A 8 3.44 -16.42 17.99
CA ILE A 8 2.15 -16.53 18.69
C ILE A 8 2.15 -15.67 19.96
N VAL A 9 3.26 -15.66 20.71
CA VAL A 9 3.42 -14.81 21.89
C VAL A 9 3.42 -13.33 21.51
N LEU A 10 4.05 -12.96 20.39
CA LEU A 10 4.08 -11.58 19.90
C LEU A 10 2.70 -11.10 19.45
N GLU A 11 1.94 -11.91 18.70
CA GLU A 11 0.57 -11.58 18.27
C GLU A 11 -0.35 -11.31 19.47
N ARG A 12 -0.26 -12.16 20.51
CA ARG A 12 -1.01 -11.96 21.76
C ARG A 12 -0.65 -10.65 22.47
N ARG A 13 0.59 -10.18 22.33
CA ARG A 13 1.09 -8.93 22.93
C ARG A 13 0.74 -7.70 22.12
N LEU A 14 0.52 -7.84 20.81
CA LEU A 14 0.05 -6.74 19.95
C LEU A 14 -1.45 -6.49 20.12
N LYS A 15 -2.23 -7.54 20.44
CA LYS A 15 -3.70 -7.44 20.59
C LYS A 15 -4.16 -6.29 21.52
N PRO A 16 -3.61 -6.09 22.73
CA PRO A 16 -3.98 -4.96 23.59
C PRO A 16 -3.73 -3.58 22.96
N ILE A 17 -2.73 -3.47 22.07
CA ILE A 17 -2.44 -2.23 21.35
C ILE A 17 -3.53 -1.98 20.30
N TYR A 18 -3.88 -2.99 19.50
CA TYR A 18 -4.96 -2.92 18.53
C TYR A 18 -6.31 -2.59 19.19
N ASP A 19 -6.67 -3.33 20.26
CA ASP A 19 -7.93 -3.11 20.98
C ASP A 19 -8.00 -1.66 21.53
N ALA A 20 -6.87 -1.08 21.97
CA ALA A 20 -6.82 0.31 22.42
C ALA A 20 -6.91 1.34 21.27
N ILE A 21 -6.32 1.05 20.11
CA ILE A 21 -6.40 1.89 18.91
C ILE A 21 -7.84 1.90 18.37
N ASP A 22 -8.48 0.74 18.32
CA ASP A 22 -9.86 0.58 17.84
C ASP A 22 -10.86 1.25 18.79
N ALA A 23 -10.58 1.25 20.10
CA ALA A 23 -11.34 1.99 21.10
C ALA A 23 -11.05 3.51 21.10
N GLY A 24 -10.22 4.03 20.19
CA GLY A 24 -9.82 5.45 20.14
C GLY A 24 -8.98 5.91 21.34
N SER A 25 -8.51 4.98 22.17
CA SER A 25 -7.79 5.26 23.41
C SER A 25 -6.28 5.41 23.16
N ASN A 26 -5.88 6.46 22.44
CA ASN A 26 -4.48 6.69 22.02
C ASN A 26 -3.47 6.62 23.17
N LYS A 27 -3.81 7.18 24.34
CA LYS A 27 -2.94 7.16 25.52
C LYS A 27 -2.67 5.75 26.03
N LYS A 28 -3.70 4.89 26.03
CA LYS A 28 -3.59 3.49 26.41
C LYS A 28 -2.81 2.69 25.36
N ALA A 29 -3.06 2.94 24.07
CA ALA A 29 -2.32 2.30 22.98
C ALA A 29 -0.82 2.56 23.08
N MET A 30 -0.41 3.80 23.35
CA MET A 30 1.01 4.15 23.59
C MET A 30 1.59 3.39 24.79
N GLN A 31 0.86 3.31 25.90
CA GLN A 31 1.30 2.58 27.10
C GLN A 31 1.47 1.08 26.85
N GLU A 32 0.52 0.44 26.16
CA GLU A 32 0.63 -0.98 25.83
C GLU A 32 1.79 -1.23 24.85
N ALA A 33 1.99 -0.33 23.87
CA ALA A 33 3.14 -0.43 22.97
C ALA A 33 4.47 -0.29 23.73
N ASP A 34 4.59 0.65 24.67
CA ASP A 34 5.79 0.82 25.50
C ASP A 34 6.10 -0.44 26.34
N LYS A 35 5.08 -1.12 26.87
CA LYS A 35 5.28 -2.40 27.59
C LYS A 35 5.86 -3.48 26.68
N VAL A 36 5.39 -3.56 25.43
CA VAL A 36 5.92 -4.51 24.44
C VAL A 36 7.35 -4.15 24.08
N LEU A 37 7.61 -2.89 23.73
CA LEU A 37 8.91 -2.41 23.29
C LEU A 37 9.97 -2.47 24.40
N LYS A 38 9.58 -2.34 25.68
CA LYS A 38 10.51 -2.56 26.81
C LYS A 38 11.07 -3.98 26.85
N LYS A 39 10.27 -4.98 26.46
CA LYS A 39 10.68 -6.40 26.46
C LYS A 39 11.22 -6.86 25.10
N HIS A 40 10.72 -6.28 24.01
CA HIS A 40 11.05 -6.63 22.64
C HIS A 40 11.24 -5.35 21.79
N PRO A 41 12.37 -4.64 21.95
CA PRO A 41 12.61 -3.34 21.31
C PRO A 41 12.59 -3.37 19.78
N SER A 42 12.90 -4.52 19.18
CA SER A 42 12.90 -4.76 17.73
C SER A 42 11.51 -5.10 17.15
N THR A 43 10.44 -5.01 17.93
CA THR A 43 9.08 -5.26 17.43
C THR A 43 8.61 -4.08 16.57
N HIS A 44 8.89 -4.11 15.27
CA HIS A 44 8.52 -3.04 14.34
C HIS A 44 7.02 -2.72 14.38
N CYS A 45 6.15 -3.74 14.31
CA CYS A 45 4.70 -3.53 14.37
C CYS A 45 4.28 -2.74 15.62
N ALA A 46 4.77 -3.07 16.82
CA ALA A 46 4.46 -2.33 18.05
C ALA A 46 4.95 -0.87 17.99
N LYS A 47 6.12 -0.63 17.39
CA LYS A 47 6.68 0.72 17.21
C LYS A 47 5.83 1.55 16.26
N VAL A 48 5.38 0.98 15.14
CA VAL A 48 4.51 1.66 14.18
C VAL A 48 3.12 1.89 14.76
N LEU A 49 2.56 0.95 15.53
CA LEU A 49 1.28 1.15 16.23
C LEU A 49 1.36 2.25 17.29
N LYS A 50 2.51 2.38 17.99
CA LYS A 50 2.76 3.54 18.86
C LYS A 50 2.77 4.85 18.05
N ALA A 51 3.43 4.87 16.90
CA ALA A 51 3.43 6.04 16.01
C ALA A 51 2.02 6.39 15.52
N LEU A 52 1.19 5.39 15.18
CA LEU A 52 -0.21 5.61 14.80
C LEU A 52 -1.01 6.28 15.93
N ALA A 53 -0.85 5.80 17.16
CA ALA A 53 -1.50 6.40 18.33
C ALA A 53 -1.01 7.84 18.62
N LEU A 54 0.27 8.13 18.36
CA LEU A 54 0.83 9.49 18.43
C LEU A 54 0.23 10.40 17.36
N ILE A 55 0.13 9.94 16.11
CA ILE A 55 -0.49 10.69 15.00
C ILE A 55 -1.94 11.03 15.32
N ARG A 56 -2.73 10.05 15.78
CA ARG A 56 -4.13 10.27 16.17
C ARG A 56 -4.32 11.16 17.40
N ALA A 57 -3.23 11.45 18.13
CA ALA A 57 -3.21 12.38 19.26
C ALA A 57 -2.57 13.72 18.88
N ASP A 58 -2.45 14.03 17.59
CA ASP A 58 -1.84 15.24 17.03
C ASP A 58 -0.36 15.44 17.41
N ARG A 59 0.34 14.35 17.78
CA ARG A 59 1.76 14.33 18.17
C ARG A 59 2.65 13.78 17.07
N VAL A 60 2.43 14.29 15.86
CA VAL A 60 3.08 13.80 14.62
C VAL A 60 4.60 13.94 14.66
N SER A 61 5.13 14.99 15.30
CA SER A 61 6.58 15.22 15.45
C SER A 61 7.29 14.11 16.23
N GLU A 62 6.61 13.46 17.17
CA GLU A 62 7.13 12.32 17.94
C GLU A 62 6.93 10.99 17.22
N ALA A 63 5.96 10.91 16.30
CA ALA A 63 5.66 9.71 15.54
C ALA A 63 6.69 9.47 14.42
N TRP A 64 7.13 10.53 13.72
CA TRP A 64 8.04 10.38 12.58
C TRP A 64 9.37 9.72 12.89
N PRO A 65 10.08 10.08 13.98
CA PRO A 65 11.32 9.40 14.32
C PRO A 65 11.15 7.88 14.49
N LEU A 66 10.01 7.43 15.02
CA LEU A 66 9.71 6.00 15.18
C LEU A 66 9.47 5.31 13.83
N ILE A 67 8.79 5.99 12.91
CA ILE A 67 8.52 5.47 11.56
C ILE A 67 9.82 5.41 10.75
N ASP A 68 10.61 6.49 10.79
CA ASP A 68 11.85 6.58 10.03
C ASP A 68 12.89 5.56 10.54
N GLU A 69 12.90 5.29 11.86
CA GLU A 69 13.71 4.20 12.42
C GLU A 69 13.29 2.84 11.84
N VAL A 70 11.99 2.54 11.75
CA VAL A 70 11.49 1.30 11.13
C VAL A 70 11.85 1.24 9.65
N GLU A 71 11.65 2.33 8.90
CA GLU A 71 11.96 2.39 7.46
C GLU A 71 13.46 2.29 7.14
N SER A 72 14.32 2.59 8.11
CA SER A 72 15.78 2.45 7.95
C SER A 72 16.28 1.00 8.01
N VAL A 73 15.45 0.08 8.52
CA VAL A 73 15.79 -1.33 8.63
C VAL A 73 15.81 -1.96 7.23
N LYS A 74 16.85 -2.75 6.94
CA LYS A 74 17.03 -3.38 5.62
C LYS A 74 16.16 -4.63 5.43
N ASP A 75 15.68 -5.20 6.53
CA ASP A 75 14.86 -6.40 6.54
C ASP A 75 13.48 -6.15 5.91
N ASP A 76 12.82 -7.25 5.58
CA ASP A 76 11.43 -7.19 5.13
C ASP A 76 10.46 -7.02 6.28
N PHE A 77 9.48 -6.18 6.04
CA PHE A 77 8.40 -5.97 6.97
C PHE A 77 7.39 -7.11 6.87
N ASP A 78 6.96 -7.61 8.02
CA ASP A 78 5.77 -8.45 8.07
C ASP A 78 4.51 -7.66 7.66
N GLU A 79 3.46 -8.38 7.29
CA GLU A 79 2.21 -7.79 6.79
C GLU A 79 1.56 -6.84 7.79
N ASN A 80 1.61 -7.14 9.10
CA ASN A 80 1.02 -6.28 10.13
C ASN A 80 1.80 -4.95 10.23
N THR A 81 3.12 -5.00 10.15
CA THR A 81 3.96 -3.81 10.12
C THR A 81 3.67 -2.96 8.88
N LEU A 82 3.56 -3.56 7.69
CA LEU A 82 3.21 -2.85 6.45
C LEU A 82 1.84 -2.18 6.53
N GLN A 83 0.83 -2.90 7.04
CA GLN A 83 -0.51 -2.37 7.19
C GLN A 83 -0.54 -1.19 8.17
N ALA A 84 0.14 -1.33 9.31
CA ALA A 84 0.26 -0.25 10.30
C ALA A 84 0.95 0.99 9.71
N LEU A 85 2.01 0.83 8.91
CA LEU A 85 2.68 1.95 8.21
C LEU A 85 1.71 2.64 7.25
N CYS A 86 0.96 1.87 6.47
CA CYS A 86 -0.05 2.42 5.58
C CYS A 86 -1.15 3.19 6.33
N HIS A 87 -1.53 2.76 7.54
CA HIS A 87 -2.46 3.49 8.39
C HIS A 87 -1.86 4.80 8.89
N CYS A 88 -0.62 4.78 9.38
CA CYS A 88 0.09 6.00 9.77
C CYS A 88 0.10 7.04 8.66
N PHE A 89 0.48 6.65 7.43
CA PHE A 89 0.57 7.58 6.30
C PHE A 89 -0.79 8.14 5.88
N LYS A 90 -1.87 7.36 5.98
CA LYS A 90 -3.24 7.85 5.72
C LYS A 90 -3.68 8.86 6.77
N GLU A 91 -3.49 8.54 8.04
CA GLU A 91 -3.92 9.36 9.18
C GLU A 91 -3.11 10.66 9.29
N ALA A 92 -1.83 10.60 8.91
CA ALA A 92 -0.97 11.78 8.84
C ALA A 92 -1.10 12.58 7.53
N TYR A 93 -2.11 12.27 6.69
CA TYR A 93 -2.36 12.94 5.42
C TYR A 93 -1.16 12.98 4.45
N THR A 94 -0.33 11.93 4.45
CA THR A 94 0.84 11.75 3.57
C THR A 94 0.75 10.47 2.72
N PRO A 95 -0.36 10.25 1.97
CA PRO A 95 -0.60 9.00 1.24
C PRO A 95 0.45 8.68 0.17
N GLU A 96 1.23 9.66 -0.29
CA GLU A 96 2.35 9.49 -1.21
C GLU A 96 3.46 8.61 -0.64
N ARG A 97 3.68 8.60 0.68
CA ARG A 97 4.66 7.70 1.32
C ARG A 97 4.30 6.24 1.14
N ILE A 98 3.01 5.90 0.99
CA ILE A 98 2.56 4.53 0.71
C ILE A 98 3.09 4.07 -0.65
N SER A 99 3.10 4.95 -1.65
CA SER A 99 3.66 4.61 -2.96
C SER A 99 5.16 4.37 -2.87
N VAL A 100 5.90 5.23 -2.16
CA VAL A 100 7.35 5.05 -1.96
C VAL A 100 7.66 3.75 -1.21
N LEU A 101 6.84 3.39 -0.22
CA LEU A 101 6.97 2.12 0.51
C LEU A 101 6.81 0.93 -0.43
N TYR A 102 5.71 0.88 -1.20
CA TYR A 102 5.46 -0.23 -2.12
C TYR A 102 6.39 -0.25 -3.34
N GLU A 103 6.93 0.89 -3.79
CA GLU A 103 7.97 0.96 -4.82
C GLU A 103 9.22 0.20 -4.37
N LYS A 104 9.69 0.45 -3.14
CA LYS A 104 10.84 -0.26 -2.55
C LYS A 104 10.57 -1.75 -2.42
N ILE A 105 9.37 -2.13 -1.96
CA ILE A 105 8.99 -3.55 -1.80
C ILE A 105 8.93 -4.24 -3.16
N CYS A 106 8.28 -3.63 -4.17
CA CYS A 106 8.19 -4.21 -5.50
C CYS A 106 9.54 -4.28 -6.21
N ALA A 107 10.49 -3.39 -5.89
CA ALA A 107 11.86 -3.51 -6.40
C ALA A 107 12.57 -4.79 -5.90
N ARG A 108 12.26 -5.24 -4.66
CA ARG A 108 12.77 -6.51 -4.10
C ARG A 108 11.94 -7.71 -4.56
N TYR A 109 10.63 -7.51 -4.74
CA TYR A 109 9.65 -8.56 -5.06
C TYR A 109 8.88 -8.26 -6.37
N PRO A 110 9.56 -8.15 -7.53
CA PRO A 110 8.96 -7.63 -8.76
C PRO A 110 7.87 -8.52 -9.38
N LYS A 111 7.73 -9.76 -8.91
CA LYS A 111 6.74 -10.74 -9.38
C LYS A 111 5.69 -11.07 -8.33
N ASN A 112 5.60 -10.30 -7.24
CA ASN A 112 4.55 -10.50 -6.23
C ASN A 112 3.29 -9.72 -6.63
N GLU A 113 2.23 -10.47 -6.97
CA GLU A 113 0.95 -9.91 -7.44
C GLU A 113 0.29 -8.98 -6.41
N GLN A 114 0.31 -9.38 -5.14
CA GLN A 114 -0.30 -8.63 -4.04
C GLN A 114 0.40 -7.28 -3.86
N TYR A 115 1.73 -7.25 -3.83
CA TYR A 115 2.49 -6.00 -3.69
C TYR A 115 2.34 -5.07 -4.89
N LEU A 116 2.36 -5.62 -6.12
CA LEU A 116 2.09 -4.82 -7.32
C LEU A 116 0.67 -4.25 -7.34
N THR A 117 -0.31 -5.02 -6.85
CA THR A 117 -1.69 -4.55 -6.70
C THR A 117 -1.78 -3.42 -5.67
N HIS A 118 -1.12 -3.55 -4.52
CA HIS A 118 -1.07 -2.48 -3.53
C HIS A 118 -0.36 -1.22 -4.04
N LEU A 119 0.73 -1.38 -4.83
CA LEU A 119 1.42 -0.28 -5.50
C LEU A 119 0.50 0.43 -6.51
N PHE A 120 -0.24 -0.34 -7.32
CA PHE A 120 -1.24 0.25 -8.22
C PHE A 120 -2.26 1.07 -7.43
N MET A 121 -2.83 0.50 -6.36
CA MET A 121 -3.83 1.17 -5.53
C MET A 121 -3.28 2.40 -4.79
N SER A 122 -2.00 2.42 -4.43
CA SER A 122 -1.39 3.61 -3.83
C SER A 122 -1.30 4.74 -4.85
N TYR A 123 -0.93 4.45 -6.11
CA TYR A 123 -0.95 5.44 -7.19
C TYR A 123 -2.36 5.90 -7.57
N VAL A 124 -3.38 5.03 -7.46
CA VAL A 124 -4.80 5.42 -7.57
C VAL A 124 -5.14 6.49 -6.53
N ARG A 125 -4.78 6.25 -5.27
CA ARG A 125 -5.07 7.19 -4.17
C ARG A 125 -4.47 8.57 -4.39
N VAL A 126 -3.25 8.65 -4.91
CA VAL A 126 -2.56 9.93 -5.17
C VAL A 126 -2.72 10.44 -6.61
N ARG A 127 -3.61 9.85 -7.40
CA ARG A 127 -3.91 10.24 -8.79
C ARG A 127 -2.68 10.27 -9.70
N ASN A 128 -1.68 9.44 -9.43
CA ASN A 128 -0.51 9.30 -10.29
C ASN A 128 -0.80 8.34 -11.45
N TYR A 129 -1.60 8.79 -12.41
CA TYR A 129 -2.13 7.94 -13.49
C TYR A 129 -1.04 7.39 -14.42
N LYS A 130 0.08 8.09 -14.58
CA LYS A 130 1.24 7.62 -15.36
C LYS A 130 1.87 6.39 -14.72
N GLN A 131 2.03 6.40 -13.40
CA GLN A 131 2.56 5.23 -12.70
C GLN A 131 1.51 4.12 -12.57
N GLN A 132 0.22 4.44 -12.39
CA GLN A 132 -0.86 3.44 -12.46
C GLN A 132 -0.81 2.66 -13.77
N GLN A 133 -0.67 3.35 -14.91
CA GLN A 133 -0.58 2.71 -16.23
C GLN A 133 0.61 1.73 -16.31
N LYS A 134 1.79 2.16 -15.85
CA LYS A 134 3.00 1.31 -15.87
C LYS A 134 2.83 0.07 -14.99
N THR A 135 2.32 0.25 -13.77
CA THR A 135 2.12 -0.87 -12.83
C THR A 135 1.05 -1.83 -13.34
N ALA A 136 -0.06 -1.33 -13.88
CA ALA A 136 -1.11 -2.18 -14.47
C ALA A 136 -0.61 -2.96 -15.69
N LEU A 137 0.22 -2.35 -16.54
CA LEU A 137 0.86 -3.05 -17.64
C LEU A 137 1.82 -4.15 -17.15
N ALA A 138 2.57 -3.90 -16.08
CA ALA A 138 3.44 -4.91 -15.47
C ALA A 138 2.63 -6.08 -14.90
N LEU A 139 1.57 -5.80 -14.15
CA LEU A 139 0.62 -6.79 -13.64
C LEU A 139 0.02 -7.65 -14.77
N TYR A 140 -0.48 -7.00 -15.84
CA TYR A 140 -1.05 -7.74 -16.97
C TYR A 140 -0.01 -8.60 -17.68
N LYS A 141 1.21 -8.10 -17.88
CA LYS A 141 2.29 -8.88 -18.52
C LYS A 141 2.66 -10.12 -17.73
N GLU A 142 2.75 -10.02 -16.40
CA GLU A 142 3.17 -11.14 -15.55
C GLU A 142 2.04 -12.15 -15.32
N PHE A 143 0.81 -11.69 -15.07
CA PHE A 143 -0.29 -12.57 -14.62
C PHE A 143 -1.38 -12.81 -15.68
N GLN A 144 -1.42 -12.03 -16.76
CA GLN A 144 -2.37 -12.16 -17.88
C GLN A 144 -3.86 -12.15 -17.46
N ARG A 145 -4.20 -11.55 -16.31
CA ARG A 145 -5.59 -11.44 -15.84
C ARG A 145 -6.32 -10.26 -16.46
N ASN A 146 -7.61 -10.46 -16.73
CA ASN A 146 -8.44 -9.48 -17.43
C ASN A 146 -8.50 -8.11 -16.72
N PRO A 147 -8.70 -7.99 -15.39
CA PRO A 147 -8.81 -6.67 -14.76
C PRO A 147 -7.56 -5.83 -14.89
N TYR A 148 -6.36 -6.42 -14.86
CA TYR A 148 -5.11 -5.66 -15.00
C TYR A 148 -4.98 -5.00 -16.38
N TYR A 149 -5.53 -5.64 -17.42
CA TYR A 149 -5.65 -5.02 -18.74
C TYR A 149 -6.53 -3.76 -18.68
N PHE A 150 -7.69 -3.86 -18.05
CA PHE A 150 -8.63 -2.75 -17.95
C PHE A 150 -8.19 -1.67 -16.96
N TRP A 151 -7.40 -2.00 -15.94
CA TRP A 151 -6.72 -1.02 -15.08
C TRP A 151 -5.75 -0.16 -15.89
N ASN A 152 -5.01 -0.77 -16.83
CA ASN A 152 -4.15 -0.04 -17.75
C ASN A 152 -4.98 0.88 -18.67
N VAL A 153 -6.05 0.36 -19.28
CA VAL A 153 -6.96 1.18 -20.12
C VAL A 153 -7.54 2.36 -19.34
N MET A 154 -8.08 2.13 -18.16
CA MET A 154 -8.60 3.19 -17.29
C MET A 154 -7.52 4.22 -16.95
N SER A 155 -6.29 3.79 -16.65
CA SER A 155 -5.18 4.70 -16.35
C SER A 155 -4.83 5.61 -17.55
N ILE A 156 -4.95 5.10 -18.79
CA ILE A 156 -4.77 5.89 -20.02
C ILE A 156 -5.88 6.94 -20.13
N VAL A 157 -7.13 6.53 -19.91
CA VAL A 157 -8.29 7.45 -19.95
C VAL A 157 -8.15 8.54 -18.88
N MET A 158 -7.75 8.20 -17.67
CA MET A 158 -7.53 9.19 -16.61
C MET A 158 -6.42 10.19 -16.96
N GLN A 159 -5.32 9.73 -17.58
CA GLN A 159 -4.28 10.63 -18.12
C GLN A 159 -4.83 11.57 -19.19
N ALA A 160 -5.74 11.10 -20.04
CA ALA A 160 -6.37 11.92 -21.08
C ALA A 160 -7.30 12.99 -20.47
N ILE A 161 -8.05 12.64 -19.42
CA ILE A 161 -8.98 13.56 -18.74
C ILE A 161 -8.22 14.66 -17.99
N THR A 162 -7.11 14.33 -17.32
CA THR A 162 -6.40 15.28 -16.45
C THR A 162 -5.15 15.90 -17.08
N GLY A 163 -4.80 15.50 -18.31
CA GLY A 163 -3.58 15.88 -18.99
C GLY A 163 -3.79 16.89 -20.12
N ASP A 164 -2.88 16.89 -21.08
CA ASP A 164 -2.94 17.75 -22.25
C ASP A 164 -4.07 17.33 -23.21
N GLN A 165 -4.92 18.28 -23.60
CA GLN A 165 -6.11 18.02 -24.40
C GLN A 165 -5.78 17.57 -25.83
N ASN A 166 -4.69 18.08 -26.42
CA ASN A 166 -4.28 17.68 -27.77
C ASN A 166 -3.77 16.24 -27.75
N LEU A 167 -2.96 15.87 -26.75
CA LEU A 167 -2.48 14.51 -26.55
C LEU A 167 -3.64 13.54 -26.23
N ALA A 168 -4.63 14.01 -25.46
CA ALA A 168 -5.84 13.24 -25.15
C ALA A 168 -6.56 12.80 -26.43
N GLN A 169 -6.87 13.75 -27.32
CA GLN A 169 -7.61 13.49 -28.55
C GLN A 169 -6.78 12.76 -29.61
N SER A 170 -5.52 13.16 -29.80
CA SER A 170 -4.67 12.60 -30.86
C SER A 170 -4.14 11.20 -30.55
N THR A 171 -3.98 10.85 -29.26
CA THR A 171 -3.21 9.66 -28.87
C THR A 171 -3.91 8.81 -27.81
N LEU A 172 -4.28 9.38 -26.66
CA LEU A 172 -4.68 8.58 -25.50
C LEU A 172 -6.07 7.95 -25.65
N TYR A 173 -7.08 8.70 -26.10
CA TYR A 173 -8.42 8.14 -26.34
C TYR A 173 -8.41 7.09 -27.46
N PRO A 174 -7.80 7.34 -28.64
CA PRO A 174 -7.70 6.31 -29.69
C PRO A 174 -6.98 5.04 -29.22
N LEU A 175 -5.95 5.19 -28.37
CA LEU A 175 -5.24 4.04 -27.80
C LEU A 175 -6.14 3.22 -26.89
N ALA A 176 -6.84 3.87 -25.95
CA ALA A 176 -7.76 3.20 -25.03
C ALA A 176 -8.89 2.48 -25.78
N GLU A 177 -9.51 3.14 -26.77
CA GLU A 177 -10.55 2.56 -27.61
C GLU A 177 -10.05 1.31 -28.37
N LYS A 178 -8.87 1.41 -28.99
CA LYS A 178 -8.27 0.28 -29.72
C LYS A 178 -7.99 -0.91 -28.81
N MET A 179 -7.53 -0.66 -27.58
CA MET A 179 -7.29 -1.69 -26.59
C MET A 179 -8.58 -2.45 -26.21
N VAL A 180 -9.66 -1.72 -25.92
CA VAL A 180 -10.96 -2.34 -25.59
C VAL A 180 -11.53 -3.08 -26.81
N THR A 181 -11.51 -2.45 -27.99
CA THR A 181 -11.99 -3.05 -29.24
C THR A 181 -11.27 -4.35 -29.56
N LYS A 182 -9.96 -4.43 -29.30
CA LYS A 182 -9.18 -5.67 -29.47
C LYS A 182 -9.73 -6.79 -28.58
N MET A 183 -9.96 -6.52 -27.30
CA MET A 183 -10.45 -7.54 -26.36
C MET A 183 -11.85 -8.04 -26.74
N ILE A 184 -12.73 -7.14 -27.22
CA ILE A 184 -14.06 -7.50 -27.73
C ILE A 184 -13.95 -8.40 -28.96
N LYS A 185 -13.19 -7.97 -29.99
CA LYS A 185 -13.05 -8.71 -31.25
C LYS A 185 -12.41 -10.08 -31.06
N SER A 186 -11.53 -10.22 -30.08
CA SER A 186 -10.89 -11.49 -29.74
C SER A 186 -11.68 -12.35 -28.75
N ASN A 187 -12.86 -11.90 -28.30
CA ASN A 187 -13.70 -12.56 -27.29
C ASN A 187 -12.92 -12.91 -26.00
N LEU A 188 -12.04 -12.00 -25.56
CA LEU A 188 -11.16 -12.19 -24.40
C LEU A 188 -11.68 -11.50 -23.12
N ILE A 189 -12.84 -10.86 -23.17
CA ILE A 189 -13.46 -10.23 -21.99
C ILE A 189 -14.13 -11.32 -21.17
N GLN A 190 -13.64 -11.51 -19.95
CA GLN A 190 -14.11 -12.54 -19.02
C GLN A 190 -14.41 -11.87 -17.68
N ALA A 191 -15.51 -12.26 -17.05
CA ALA A 191 -15.75 -11.93 -15.65
C ALA A 191 -14.76 -12.72 -14.78
N GLU A 192 -14.22 -12.11 -13.73
CA GLU A 192 -13.51 -12.88 -12.71
C GLU A 192 -14.50 -13.80 -11.99
N ALA A 193 -14.08 -15.05 -11.81
CA ALA A 193 -14.83 -16.08 -11.08
C ALA A 193 -14.56 -15.99 -9.58
#